data_AF-A0A1Q7V5X0-F1
#
_entry.id   AF-A0A1Q7V5X0-F1
#
_cell.length_a   1.000
_cell.length_b   1.000
_cell.length_c   1.000
_cell.angle_alpha   90.00
_cell.angle_beta   90.00
_cell.angle_gamma   90.00
#
_symmetry.space_group_name_H-M   'P 1'
#
loop_
_entity.id
_entity.type
_entity.pdbx_description
1 polymer ?
#
loop_
_entity_poly.entity_id
_entity_poly.type
_entity_poly.pdbx_seq_one_letter_code
_entity_poly.pdbx_strand_id
1 'polypeptide(L)'
;MLAALVTVLALAANYIPLVGLAANFLCPIPLAVLMIRHGLRVAALATVVAIALGSAISGPVTGLLILLGFAPVGLAIGFGLRRQWSASTVVLITGGAVLLALILGGVAAKIGIGVDPRVFAREVIEINKRSLDDAAQRYGRLGLDTRQMAGSITMMRDFFDYSYRLIPMLLLVGSFISAYLNYEVARLVLRRVGVKAPALPPMSMWGLPAIALWALPVLSLLAALGARRIAPLEGFGANLAFLIFFVLVSQGVLAGWVLMGKYRFPAWYRVIVILLFSSGPTGLLLFFLGLADAAFDLRRRWRPVASAPS
;
A
#
# COMPACT_ATOMS: atom_id res chain seq x y z
N MET A 1 27.68 -4.22 14.47
CA MET A 1 27.09 -2.87 14.64
C MET A 1 25.79 -2.68 13.85
N LEU A 2 25.77 -2.80 12.52
CA LEU A 2 24.52 -2.61 11.73
C LEU A 2 23.39 -3.60 12.10
N ALA A 3 23.68 -4.86 12.40
CA ALA A 3 22.67 -5.82 12.89
C ALA A 3 22.06 -5.40 14.25
N ALA A 4 22.89 -4.84 15.15
CA ALA A 4 22.41 -4.28 16.41
C ALA A 4 21.52 -3.05 16.18
N LEU A 5 21.88 -2.18 15.23
CA LEU A 5 21.04 -1.03 14.84
C LEU A 5 19.68 -1.47 14.29
N VAL A 6 19.64 -2.49 13.43
CA VAL A 6 18.38 -3.10 12.95
C VAL A 6 17.54 -3.58 14.12
N THR A 7 18.16 -4.28 15.07
CA THR A 7 17.48 -4.78 16.27
C THR A 7 16.90 -3.63 17.10
N VAL A 8 17.70 -2.60 17.40
CA VAL A 8 17.24 -1.42 18.16
C VAL A 8 16.11 -0.68 17.46
N LEU A 9 16.18 -0.51 16.14
CA LEU A 9 15.10 0.12 15.36
C LEU A 9 13.83 -0.73 15.37
N ALA A 10 13.93 -2.06 15.26
CA ALA A 10 12.78 -2.95 15.35
C ALA A 10 12.11 -2.90 16.75
N LEU A 11 12.89 -2.72 17.81
CA LEU A 11 12.36 -2.52 19.16
C LEU A 11 11.64 -1.18 19.28
N ALA A 12 12.26 -0.09 18.80
CA ALA A 12 11.64 1.23 18.80
C ALA A 12 10.33 1.25 17.99
N ALA A 13 10.27 0.48 16.90
CA ALA A 13 9.07 0.26 16.09
C ALA A 13 7.88 -0.28 16.90
N ASN A 14 8.13 -1.20 17.83
CA ASN A 14 7.08 -1.87 18.60
C ASN A 14 6.66 -1.12 19.86
N TYR A 15 7.59 -0.44 20.53
CA TYR A 15 7.35 0.04 21.90
C TYR A 15 7.16 1.56 22.05
N ILE A 16 7.49 2.36 21.02
CA ILE A 16 7.40 3.82 21.11
C ILE A 16 6.46 4.32 20.01
N PRO A 17 5.24 4.82 20.30
CA PRO A 17 4.24 5.12 19.27
C PRO A 17 4.69 6.11 18.17
N LEU A 18 5.27 7.26 18.54
CA LEU A 18 5.73 8.26 17.56
C LEU A 18 7.04 7.86 16.86
N VAL A 19 8.00 7.32 17.62
CA VAL A 19 9.28 6.85 17.04
C VAL A 19 9.05 5.61 16.19
N GLY A 20 8.04 4.82 16.51
CA GLY A 20 7.82 3.53 15.89
C GLY A 20 7.34 3.62 14.45
N LEU A 21 6.56 4.66 14.14
CA LEU A 21 6.18 4.97 12.76
C LEU A 21 7.41 5.31 11.92
N ALA A 22 8.32 6.13 12.42
CA ALA A 22 9.58 6.42 11.74
C ALA A 22 10.48 5.17 11.68
N ALA A 23 10.60 4.43 12.78
CA ALA A 23 11.44 3.24 12.88
C ALA A 23 11.02 2.14 11.90
N ASN A 24 9.72 1.99 11.62
CA ASN A 24 9.20 1.04 10.62
C ASN A 24 9.78 1.29 9.22
N PHE A 25 9.94 2.54 8.81
CA PHE A 25 10.54 2.88 7.51
C PHE A 25 12.07 2.96 7.55
N LEU A 26 12.66 3.21 8.72
CA LEU A 26 14.11 3.31 8.89
C LEU A 26 14.78 1.94 9.06
N CYS A 27 14.10 0.96 9.66
CA CYS A 27 14.65 -0.37 9.96
C CYS A 27 15.15 -1.14 8.71
N PRO A 28 14.48 -1.07 7.54
CA PRO A 28 14.98 -1.69 6.32
C PRO A 28 16.29 -1.07 5.78
N ILE A 29 16.60 0.18 6.15
CA ILE A 29 17.67 0.97 5.53
C ILE A 29 19.08 0.46 5.89
N PRO A 30 19.41 0.15 7.16
CA PRO A 30 20.70 -0.47 7.49
C PRO A 30 20.96 -1.77 6.72
N LEU A 31 19.94 -2.61 6.52
CA LEU A 31 20.04 -3.82 5.70
C LEU A 31 20.28 -3.49 4.23
N ALA A 32 19.60 -2.47 3.70
CA ALA A 32 19.84 -1.98 2.34
C ALA A 32 21.28 -1.47 2.17
N VAL A 33 21.80 -0.68 3.11
CA VAL A 33 23.18 -0.17 3.10
C VAL A 33 24.18 -1.33 3.12
N LEU A 34 23.95 -2.31 3.97
CA LEU A 34 24.82 -3.48 4.09
C LEU A 34 24.81 -4.31 2.80
N MET A 35 23.63 -4.51 2.20
CA MET A 35 23.49 -5.14 0.90
C MET A 35 24.25 -4.39 -0.20
N ILE A 36 24.16 -3.06 -0.24
CA ILE A 36 24.83 -2.23 -1.26
C ILE A 36 26.36 -2.32 -1.11
N ARG A 37 26.88 -2.17 0.12
CA ARG A 37 28.33 -2.06 0.39
C ARG A 37 29.04 -3.40 0.44
N HIS A 38 28.41 -4.43 1.02
CA HIS A 38 29.06 -5.70 1.33
C HIS A 38 28.38 -6.92 0.66
N GLY A 39 27.25 -6.71 -0.01
CA GLY A 39 26.56 -7.73 -0.78
C GLY A 39 25.67 -8.69 0.02
N LEU A 40 25.04 -9.61 -0.72
CA LEU A 40 23.97 -10.48 -0.20
C LEU A 40 24.44 -11.39 0.94
N ARG A 41 25.66 -11.94 0.88
CA ARG A 41 26.19 -12.84 1.92
C ARG A 41 26.24 -12.15 3.28
N VAL A 42 26.85 -10.96 3.32
CA VAL A 42 26.99 -10.18 4.56
C VAL A 42 25.64 -9.65 5.02
N ALA A 43 24.79 -9.20 4.09
CA ALA A 43 23.45 -8.73 4.41
C ALA A 43 22.56 -9.83 5.01
N ALA A 44 22.58 -11.04 4.44
CA ALA A 44 21.83 -12.18 4.95
C ALA A 44 22.31 -12.61 6.35
N LEU A 45 23.63 -12.66 6.57
CA LEU A 45 24.20 -12.94 7.90
C LEU A 45 23.74 -11.91 8.94
N ALA A 46 23.77 -10.63 8.61
CA ALA A 46 23.30 -9.59 9.54
C ALA A 46 21.79 -9.67 9.80
N THR A 47 20.99 -10.05 8.80
CA THR A 47 19.56 -10.31 8.98
C THR A 47 19.33 -11.46 9.96
N VAL A 48 20.04 -12.58 9.81
CA VAL A 48 19.94 -13.74 10.72
C VAL A 48 20.31 -13.33 12.15
N VAL A 49 21.40 -12.58 12.31
CA VAL A 49 21.82 -12.07 13.62
C VAL A 49 20.77 -11.12 14.20
N ALA A 50 20.19 -10.22 13.41
CA ALA A 50 19.15 -9.30 13.86
C ALA A 50 17.87 -10.04 14.27
N ILE A 51 17.48 -11.09 13.54
CA ILE A 51 16.34 -11.95 13.90
C ILE A 51 16.62 -12.65 15.22
N ALA A 52 17.80 -13.26 15.39
CA ALA A 52 18.16 -13.96 16.61
C ALA A 52 18.18 -13.02 17.83
N LEU A 53 18.81 -11.85 17.70
CA LEU A 53 18.86 -10.84 18.78
C LEU A 53 17.46 -10.28 19.08
N GLY A 54 16.70 -9.90 18.06
CA GLY A 54 15.34 -9.38 18.24
C GLY A 54 14.42 -10.40 18.91
N SER A 55 14.56 -11.68 18.55
CA SER A 55 13.81 -12.79 19.15
C SER A 55 14.20 -13.04 20.60
N ALA A 56 15.50 -12.97 20.90
CA ALA A 56 16.02 -13.19 22.25
C ALA A 56 15.62 -12.07 23.22
N ILE A 57 15.59 -10.81 22.76
CA ILE A 57 15.33 -9.64 23.60
C ILE A 57 13.83 -9.38 23.79
N SER A 58 13.03 -9.49 22.73
CA SER A 58 11.61 -9.10 22.75
C SER A 58 10.68 -10.19 22.24
N GLY A 59 11.15 -11.42 22.24
CA GLY A 59 10.37 -12.61 21.92
C GLY A 59 10.21 -12.87 20.41
N PRO A 60 9.67 -14.05 20.06
CA PRO A 60 9.64 -14.57 18.69
C PRO A 60 8.92 -13.67 17.68
N VAL A 61 7.92 -12.92 18.13
CA VAL A 61 7.15 -11.98 17.29
C VAL A 61 8.06 -10.91 16.69
N THR A 62 9.00 -10.38 17.46
CA THR A 62 9.96 -9.36 16.96
C THR A 62 10.87 -9.93 15.88
N GLY A 63 11.31 -11.18 16.03
CA GLY A 63 12.08 -11.89 15.00
C GLY A 63 11.30 -12.07 13.70
N LEU A 64 10.02 -12.44 13.80
CA LEU A 64 9.12 -12.55 12.64
C LEU A 64 8.91 -11.21 11.94
N LEU A 65 8.75 -10.12 12.68
CA LEU A 65 8.65 -8.77 12.11
C LEU A 65 9.90 -8.37 11.34
N ILE A 66 11.09 -8.70 11.86
CA ILE A 66 12.35 -8.47 11.13
C ILE A 66 12.41 -9.34 9.87
N LEU A 67 12.09 -10.64 9.98
CA LEU A 67 12.18 -11.60 8.88
C LEU A 67 11.20 -11.30 7.74
N LEU A 68 9.96 -10.96 8.06
CA LEU A 68 8.86 -10.84 7.11
C LEU A 68 8.52 -9.39 6.76
N GLY A 69 8.76 -8.46 7.69
CA GLY A 69 8.48 -7.04 7.49
C GLY A 69 9.69 -6.28 6.94
N PHE A 70 10.81 -6.29 7.67
CA PHE A 70 11.93 -5.37 7.39
C PHE A 70 12.97 -5.94 6.42
N ALA A 71 13.33 -7.21 6.56
CA ALA A 71 14.38 -7.82 5.75
C ALA A 71 14.04 -7.89 4.25
N PRO A 72 12.84 -8.30 3.81
CA PRO A 72 12.52 -8.39 2.39
C PRO A 72 12.59 -7.02 1.72
N VAL A 73 12.10 -5.98 2.42
CA VAL A 73 12.16 -4.58 1.97
C VAL A 73 13.60 -4.11 1.84
N GLY A 74 14.39 -4.23 2.91
CA GLY A 74 15.75 -3.71 2.96
C GLY A 74 16.68 -4.41 1.97
N LEU A 75 16.57 -5.73 1.88
CA LEU A 75 17.38 -6.54 0.96
C LEU A 75 16.98 -6.28 -0.50
N ALA A 76 15.69 -6.16 -0.83
CA ALA A 76 15.25 -5.91 -2.20
C ALA A 76 15.69 -4.52 -2.70
N ILE A 77 15.49 -3.48 -1.87
CA ILE A 77 15.94 -2.11 -2.18
C ILE A 77 17.46 -2.10 -2.36
N GLY A 78 18.21 -2.66 -1.40
CA GLY A 78 19.66 -2.69 -1.45
C GLY A 78 20.20 -3.46 -2.66
N PHE A 79 19.57 -4.58 -3.00
CA PHE A 79 19.98 -5.42 -4.12
C PHE A 79 19.78 -4.72 -5.46
N GLY A 80 18.61 -4.08 -5.64
CA GLY A 80 18.32 -3.35 -6.87
C GLY A 80 19.21 -2.12 -7.05
N LEU A 81 19.46 -1.37 -5.98
CA LEU A 81 20.38 -0.23 -6.03
C LEU A 81 21.83 -0.67 -6.28
N ARG A 82 22.28 -1.79 -5.73
CA ARG A 82 23.61 -2.36 -6.02
C ARG A 82 23.77 -2.72 -7.49
N ARG A 83 22.71 -3.20 -8.14
CA ARG A 83 22.67 -3.50 -9.57
C ARG A 83 22.40 -2.29 -10.47
N GLN A 84 22.35 -1.08 -9.92
CA GLN A 84 22.09 0.17 -10.66
C GLN A 84 20.76 0.14 -11.43
N TRP A 85 19.75 -0.55 -10.90
CA TRP A 85 18.44 -0.59 -11.52
C TRP A 85 17.71 0.76 -11.41
N SER A 86 16.78 0.99 -12.34
CA SER A 86 15.90 2.16 -12.30
C SER A 86 15.04 2.14 -11.03
N ALA A 87 14.67 3.31 -10.52
CA ALA A 87 13.85 3.43 -9.32
C ALA A 87 12.53 2.63 -9.42
N SER A 88 11.87 2.68 -10.59
CA SER A 88 10.65 1.93 -10.87
C SER A 88 10.86 0.41 -10.77
N THR A 89 11.98 -0.09 -11.28
CA THR A 89 12.35 -1.51 -11.19
C THR A 89 12.61 -1.93 -9.74
N VAL A 90 13.28 -1.08 -8.96
CA VAL A 90 13.54 -1.36 -7.54
C VAL A 90 12.24 -1.43 -6.74
N VAL A 91 11.31 -0.49 -6.95
CA VAL A 91 9.98 -0.53 -6.31
C VAL A 91 9.20 -1.77 -6.73
N LEU A 92 9.24 -2.14 -8.02
CA LEU A 92 8.53 -3.32 -8.53
C LEU A 92 8.99 -4.60 -7.83
N ILE A 93 10.31 -4.80 -7.74
CA ILE A 93 10.91 -6.00 -7.13
C ILE A 93 10.71 -5.99 -5.61
N THR A 94 10.80 -4.82 -4.98
CA THR A 94 10.52 -4.66 -3.55
C THR A 94 9.06 -4.98 -3.24
N GLY A 95 8.11 -4.53 -4.06
CA GLY A 95 6.68 -4.86 -3.91
C GLY A 95 6.43 -6.37 -4.04
N GLY A 96 7.06 -7.01 -5.02
CA GLY A 96 7.03 -8.48 -5.15
C GLY A 96 7.62 -9.20 -3.94
N ALA A 97 8.74 -8.73 -3.40
CA ALA A 97 9.36 -9.29 -2.21
C ALA A 97 8.48 -9.13 -0.96
N VAL A 98 7.84 -7.97 -0.77
CA VAL A 98 6.89 -7.73 0.33
C VAL A 98 5.66 -8.63 0.17
N LEU A 99 5.09 -8.73 -1.02
CA LEU A 99 3.94 -9.61 -1.27
C LEU A 99 4.27 -11.07 -0.94
N LEU A 100 5.42 -11.55 -1.40
CA LEU A 100 5.88 -12.90 -1.11
C LEU A 100 6.06 -13.09 0.40
N ALA A 101 6.66 -12.13 1.09
CA ALA A 101 6.84 -12.19 2.54
C ALA A 101 5.51 -12.21 3.31
N LEU A 102 4.49 -11.46 2.86
CA LEU A 102 3.15 -11.50 3.45
C LEU A 102 2.49 -12.87 3.26
N ILE A 103 2.62 -13.47 2.07
CA ILE A 103 2.07 -14.81 1.77
C ILE A 103 2.78 -15.86 2.63
N LEU A 104 4.12 -15.86 2.65
CA LEU A 104 4.91 -16.78 3.45
C LEU A 104 4.66 -16.59 4.95
N GLY A 105 4.48 -15.35 5.40
CA GLY A 105 4.12 -15.02 6.77
C GLY A 105 2.78 -15.59 7.19
N GLY A 106 1.77 -15.51 6.30
CA GLY A 106 0.47 -16.14 6.54
C GLY A 106 0.56 -17.67 6.63
N VAL A 107 1.37 -18.31 5.78
CA VAL A 107 1.62 -19.76 5.84
C VAL A 107 2.36 -20.14 7.13
N ALA A 108 3.39 -19.38 7.50
CA ALA A 108 4.15 -19.60 8.73
C ALA A 108 3.28 -19.43 9.98
N ALA A 109 2.39 -18.44 10.02
CA ALA A 109 1.43 -18.26 11.12
C ALA A 109 0.49 -19.46 11.26
N LYS A 110 0.00 -19.99 10.14
CA LYS A 110 -0.86 -21.18 10.11
C LYS A 110 -0.16 -22.41 10.66
N ILE A 111 1.09 -22.66 10.25
CA ILE A 111 1.85 -23.86 10.65
C ILE A 111 2.40 -23.71 12.07
N GLY A 112 2.94 -22.54 12.41
CA GLY A 112 3.70 -22.34 13.66
C GLY A 112 2.84 -22.03 14.88
N ILE A 113 1.76 -21.26 14.73
CA ILE A 113 0.90 -20.80 15.85
C ILE A 113 -0.51 -21.41 15.73
N GLY A 114 -0.82 -22.10 14.62
CA GLY A 114 -2.14 -22.67 14.37
C GLY A 114 -3.18 -21.64 13.92
N VAL A 115 -2.78 -20.39 13.63
CA VAL A 115 -3.69 -19.32 13.20
C VAL A 115 -3.83 -19.35 11.69
N ASP A 116 -4.97 -19.84 11.18
CA ASP A 116 -5.27 -19.77 9.75
C ASP A 116 -5.63 -18.32 9.36
N PRO A 117 -4.89 -17.67 8.44
CA PRO A 117 -5.18 -16.30 8.01
C PRO A 117 -6.60 -16.10 7.47
N ARG A 118 -7.23 -17.16 6.93
CA ARG A 118 -8.61 -17.11 6.44
C ARG A 118 -9.62 -17.00 7.58
N VAL A 119 -9.38 -17.74 8.67
CA VAL A 119 -10.22 -17.70 9.87
C VAL A 119 -10.06 -16.35 10.55
N PHE A 120 -8.81 -15.91 10.73
CA PHE A 120 -8.49 -14.60 11.29
C PHE A 120 -9.16 -13.46 10.50
N ALA A 121 -9.07 -13.48 9.16
CA ALA A 121 -9.71 -12.46 8.33
C ALA A 121 -11.25 -12.45 8.48
N ARG A 122 -11.89 -13.62 8.61
CA ARG A 122 -13.34 -13.70 8.87
C ARG A 122 -13.72 -13.16 10.24
N GLU A 123 -12.91 -13.45 11.26
CA GLU A 123 -13.12 -12.96 12.61
C GLU A 123 -13.02 -11.42 12.67
N VAL A 124 -12.03 -10.84 11.99
CA VAL A 124 -11.91 -9.38 11.85
C VAL A 124 -13.15 -8.79 11.17
N ILE A 125 -13.66 -9.42 10.11
CA ILE A 125 -14.88 -8.99 9.43
C ILE A 125 -16.10 -9.05 10.36
N GLU A 126 -16.25 -10.13 11.12
CA GLU A 126 -17.32 -10.29 12.11
C GLU A 126 -17.26 -9.24 13.23
N ILE A 127 -16.07 -8.92 13.73
CA ILE A 127 -15.88 -7.86 14.74
C ILE A 127 -16.35 -6.50 14.18
N ASN A 128 -16.04 -6.21 12.92
CA ASN A 128 -16.49 -4.98 12.26
C ASN A 128 -18.01 -4.94 12.08
N LYS A 129 -18.64 -6.06 11.70
CA LYS A 129 -20.11 -6.16 11.61
C LYS A 129 -20.77 -5.94 12.96
N ARG A 130 -20.27 -6.57 14.03
CA ARG A 130 -20.76 -6.36 15.39
C ARG A 130 -20.63 -4.91 15.83
N SER A 131 -19.51 -4.27 15.49
CA SER A 131 -19.30 -2.85 15.78
C SER A 131 -20.32 -1.95 15.05
N LEU A 132 -20.71 -2.32 13.83
CA LEU A 132 -21.76 -1.65 13.08
C LEU A 132 -23.14 -1.83 13.73
N ASP A 133 -23.46 -3.06 14.16
CA ASP A 133 -24.72 -3.37 14.86
C ASP A 133 -24.82 -2.60 16.19
N ASP A 134 -23.73 -2.54 16.96
CA ASP A 134 -23.65 -1.77 18.20
C ASP A 134 -23.84 -0.27 17.96
N ALA A 135 -23.22 0.27 16.90
CA ALA A 135 -23.40 1.66 16.53
C ALA A 135 -24.86 1.96 16.15
N ALA A 136 -25.49 1.09 15.36
CA ALA A 136 -26.89 1.21 14.98
C ALA A 136 -27.83 1.19 16.20
N GLN A 137 -27.59 0.30 17.17
CA GLN A 137 -28.36 0.26 18.41
C GLN A 137 -28.20 1.54 19.24
N ARG A 138 -26.98 2.09 19.33
CA ARG A 138 -26.74 3.36 20.04
C ARG A 138 -27.48 4.53 19.38
N TYR A 139 -27.48 4.60 18.04
CA TYR A 139 -28.23 5.64 17.33
C TYR A 139 -29.75 5.51 17.52
N GLY A 140 -30.28 4.27 17.53
CA GLY A 140 -31.68 4.04 17.86
C GLY A 140 -32.06 4.51 19.27
N ARG A 141 -31.17 4.32 20.26
CA ARG A 141 -31.37 4.82 21.64
C ARG A 141 -31.33 6.35 21.75
N LEU A 142 -30.67 7.03 20.82
CA LEU A 142 -30.63 8.50 20.74
C LEU A 142 -31.86 9.10 20.03
N GLY A 143 -32.84 8.28 19.66
CA GLY A 143 -34.08 8.73 19.01
C GLY A 143 -33.94 9.06 17.52
N LEU A 144 -32.84 8.68 16.88
CA LEU A 144 -32.65 8.83 15.44
C LEU A 144 -33.47 7.76 14.70
N ASP A 145 -34.14 8.15 13.61
CA ASP A 145 -34.93 7.23 12.79
C ASP A 145 -34.02 6.22 12.09
N THR A 146 -33.98 5.01 12.63
CA THR A 146 -33.18 3.90 12.11
C THR A 146 -33.65 3.43 10.74
N ARG A 147 -34.87 3.79 10.28
CA ARG A 147 -35.35 3.44 8.94
C ARG A 147 -34.55 4.15 7.84
N GLN A 148 -34.12 5.39 8.07
CA GLN A 148 -33.27 6.11 7.12
C GLN A 148 -31.85 5.51 7.06
N MET A 149 -31.40 4.89 8.15
CA MET A 149 -30.07 4.27 8.24
C MET A 149 -30.03 2.80 7.80
N ALA A 150 -31.17 2.10 7.78
CA ALA A 150 -31.25 0.67 7.48
C ALA A 150 -30.64 0.30 6.12
N GLY A 151 -30.83 1.16 5.10
CA GLY A 151 -30.21 0.98 3.79
C GLY A 151 -28.69 1.08 3.84
N SER A 152 -28.15 2.08 4.55
CA SER A 152 -26.71 2.28 4.72
C SER A 152 -26.06 1.16 5.54
N ILE A 153 -26.73 0.70 6.61
CA ILE A 153 -26.26 -0.43 7.44
C ILE A 153 -26.18 -1.70 6.59
N THR A 154 -27.22 -2.01 5.81
CA THR A 154 -27.23 -3.15 4.89
C THR A 154 -26.09 -3.04 3.87
N MET A 155 -25.91 -1.87 3.25
CA MET A 155 -24.83 -1.63 2.29
C MET A 155 -23.43 -1.81 2.92
N MET A 156 -23.21 -1.35 4.16
CA MET A 156 -21.95 -1.56 4.87
C MET A 156 -21.73 -3.03 5.24
N ARG A 157 -22.79 -3.75 5.62
CA ARG A 157 -22.72 -5.19 5.92
C ARG A 157 -22.35 -6.00 4.68
N ASP A 158 -23.00 -5.71 3.55
CA ASP A 158 -22.69 -6.31 2.26
C ASP A 158 -21.26 -5.99 1.81
N PHE A 159 -20.78 -4.77 2.07
CA PHE A 159 -19.39 -4.39 1.83
C PHE A 159 -18.43 -5.24 2.66
N PHE A 160 -18.70 -5.45 3.96
CA PHE A 160 -17.87 -6.31 4.80
C PHE A 160 -17.82 -7.75 4.30
N ASP A 161 -18.95 -8.32 3.88
CA ASP A 161 -19.00 -9.65 3.27
C ASP A 161 -18.23 -9.72 1.94
N TYR A 162 -18.32 -8.67 1.13
CA TYR A 162 -17.59 -8.56 -0.11
C TYR A 162 -16.08 -8.37 0.09
N SER A 163 -15.68 -7.66 1.16
CA SER A 163 -14.28 -7.29 1.45
C SER A 163 -13.36 -8.50 1.62
N TYR A 164 -13.88 -9.64 2.11
CA TYR A 164 -13.13 -10.88 2.20
C TYR A 164 -12.58 -11.33 0.85
N ARG A 165 -13.36 -11.13 -0.24
CA ARG A 165 -12.94 -11.49 -1.61
C ARG A 165 -11.86 -10.58 -2.15
N LEU A 166 -11.70 -9.37 -1.59
CA LEU A 166 -10.74 -8.36 -2.01
C LEU A 166 -9.37 -8.52 -1.33
N ILE A 167 -9.25 -9.35 -0.29
CA ILE A 167 -7.99 -9.56 0.46
C ILE A 167 -6.79 -9.81 -0.47
N PRO A 168 -6.85 -10.68 -1.50
CA PRO A 168 -5.72 -10.91 -2.38
C PRO A 168 -5.25 -9.63 -3.09
N MET A 169 -6.19 -8.86 -3.64
CA MET A 169 -5.89 -7.60 -4.31
C MET A 169 -5.45 -6.50 -3.33
N LEU A 170 -6.00 -6.48 -2.12
CA LEU A 170 -5.55 -5.57 -1.05
C LEU A 170 -4.11 -5.84 -0.63
N LEU A 171 -3.71 -7.12 -0.50
CA LEU A 171 -2.32 -7.50 -0.26
C LEU A 171 -1.41 -7.07 -1.41
N LEU A 172 -1.86 -7.26 -2.65
CA LEU A 172 -1.13 -6.86 -3.85
C LEU A 172 -0.94 -5.34 -3.90
N VAL A 173 -2.00 -4.54 -3.77
CA VAL A 173 -1.89 -3.07 -3.77
C VAL A 173 -1.07 -2.59 -2.58
N GLY A 174 -1.35 -3.12 -1.38
CA GLY A 174 -0.68 -2.73 -0.14
C GLY A 174 0.83 -3.00 -0.17
N SER A 175 1.27 -4.11 -0.78
CA SER A 175 2.70 -4.42 -0.91
C SER A 175 3.44 -3.41 -1.79
N PHE A 176 2.83 -2.98 -2.91
CA PHE A 176 3.41 -1.98 -3.80
C PHE A 176 3.39 -0.58 -3.21
N ILE A 177 2.32 -0.19 -2.49
CA ILE A 177 2.29 1.06 -1.73
C ILE A 177 3.41 1.06 -0.68
N SER A 178 3.53 -0.02 0.09
CA SER A 178 4.59 -0.17 1.09
C SER A 178 5.98 -0.08 0.47
N ALA A 179 6.21 -0.76 -0.66
CA ALA A 179 7.48 -0.69 -1.39
C ALA A 179 7.81 0.71 -1.89
N TYR A 180 6.83 1.43 -2.43
CA TYR A 180 6.99 2.82 -2.86
C TYR A 180 7.42 3.73 -1.70
N LEU A 181 6.67 3.68 -0.59
CA LEU A 181 6.95 4.51 0.59
C LEU A 181 8.33 4.19 1.18
N ASN A 182 8.65 2.91 1.34
CA ASN A 182 9.95 2.48 1.83
C ASN A 182 11.09 2.91 0.90
N TYR A 183 10.90 2.86 -0.41
CA TYR A 183 11.90 3.33 -1.36
C TYR A 183 12.16 4.84 -1.25
N GLU A 184 11.12 5.67 -1.17
CA GLU A 184 11.30 7.12 -1.04
C GLU A 184 11.98 7.51 0.28
N VAL A 185 11.58 6.89 1.40
CA VAL A 185 12.26 7.10 2.68
C VAL A 185 13.70 6.62 2.62
N ALA A 186 13.95 5.42 2.08
CA ALA A 186 15.29 4.88 1.91
C ALA A 186 16.15 5.81 1.05
N ARG A 187 15.64 6.31 -0.07
CA ARG A 187 16.33 7.24 -0.96
C ARG A 187 16.75 8.52 -0.24
N LEU A 188 15.87 9.12 0.57
CA LEU A 188 16.18 10.33 1.34
C LEU A 188 17.32 10.10 2.34
N VAL A 189 17.32 8.96 3.03
CA VAL A 189 18.33 8.62 4.04
C VAL A 189 19.64 8.16 3.38
N LEU A 190 19.57 7.37 2.31
CA LEU A 190 20.72 6.85 1.57
C LEU A 190 21.59 7.96 0.98
N ARG A 191 20.96 9.06 0.54
CA ARG A 191 21.69 10.27 0.09
C ARG A 191 22.60 10.85 1.18
N ARG A 192 22.22 10.75 2.46
CA ARG A 192 23.03 11.26 3.59
C ARG A 192 24.26 10.39 3.87
N VAL A 193 24.24 9.11 3.48
CA VAL A 193 25.35 8.16 3.69
C VAL A 193 26.16 7.93 2.41
N GLY A 194 26.06 8.85 1.44
CA GLY A 194 26.86 8.85 0.20
C GLY A 194 26.40 7.88 -0.89
N VAL A 195 25.23 7.27 -0.74
CA VAL A 195 24.67 6.36 -1.76
C VAL A 195 23.73 7.14 -2.68
N LYS A 196 24.05 7.14 -3.98
CA LYS A 196 23.17 7.73 -5.01
C LYS A 196 22.05 6.74 -5.32
N ALA A 197 20.81 7.10 -4.98
CA ALA A 197 19.61 6.38 -5.38
C ALA A 197 18.84 7.20 -6.42
N PRO A 198 18.44 6.62 -7.57
CA PRO A 198 17.71 7.33 -8.62
C PRO A 198 16.37 7.85 -8.08
N ALA A 199 15.91 8.98 -8.60
CA ALA A 199 14.59 9.52 -8.25
C ALA A 199 13.50 8.79 -9.03
N LEU A 200 12.35 8.54 -8.39
CA LEU A 200 11.13 8.25 -9.14
C LEU A 200 10.68 9.50 -9.89
N PRO A 201 10.03 9.35 -11.06
CA PRO A 201 9.42 10.49 -11.73
C PRO A 201 8.41 11.16 -10.79
N PRO A 202 8.23 12.48 -10.86
CA PRO A 202 7.22 13.17 -10.07
C PRO A 202 5.85 12.52 -10.24
N MET A 203 5.07 12.42 -9.16
CA MET A 203 3.72 11.82 -9.18
C MET A 203 2.80 12.43 -10.25
N SER A 204 2.99 13.72 -10.58
CA SER A 204 2.27 14.41 -11.66
C SER A 204 2.54 13.85 -13.07
N MET A 205 3.58 13.03 -13.23
CA MET A 205 3.96 12.36 -14.48
C MET A 205 3.51 10.90 -14.56
N TRP A 206 2.91 10.36 -13.51
CA TRP A 206 2.49 8.95 -13.47
C TRP A 206 1.21 8.76 -14.28
N GLY A 207 1.35 8.42 -15.55
CA GLY A 207 0.23 8.10 -16.44
C GLY A 207 0.06 6.59 -16.64
N LEU A 208 -1.13 6.20 -17.08
CA LEU A 208 -1.34 4.86 -17.62
C LEU A 208 -0.71 4.76 -19.02
N PRO A 209 -0.06 3.63 -19.36
CA PRO A 209 0.42 3.42 -20.72
C PRO A 209 -0.78 3.32 -21.68
N ALA A 210 -0.60 3.72 -22.93
CA ALA A 210 -1.69 3.72 -23.93
C ALA A 210 -2.38 2.35 -24.05
N ILE A 211 -1.62 1.25 -23.92
CA ILE A 211 -2.16 -0.11 -23.95
C ILE A 211 -3.12 -0.41 -22.79
N ALA A 212 -2.93 0.21 -21.62
CA ALA A 212 -3.83 0.03 -20.48
C ALA A 212 -5.20 0.64 -20.78
N LEU A 213 -5.28 1.74 -21.55
CA LEU A 213 -6.55 2.33 -21.97
C LEU A 213 -7.37 1.38 -22.84
N TRP A 214 -6.71 0.69 -23.77
CA TRP A 214 -7.34 -0.34 -24.60
C TRP A 214 -7.70 -1.61 -23.82
N ALA A 215 -6.93 -1.91 -22.76
CA ALA A 215 -7.24 -3.03 -21.88
C ALA A 215 -8.43 -2.74 -20.95
N LEU A 216 -8.67 -1.48 -20.55
CA LEU A 216 -9.73 -1.12 -19.59
C LEU A 216 -11.13 -1.64 -19.97
N PRO A 217 -11.63 -1.52 -21.22
CA PRO A 217 -12.92 -2.11 -21.60
C PRO A 217 -12.95 -3.63 -21.45
N VAL A 218 -11.89 -4.33 -21.89
CA VAL A 218 -11.79 -5.79 -21.79
C VAL A 218 -11.73 -6.23 -20.33
N LEU A 219 -10.92 -5.57 -19.51
CA LEU A 219 -10.82 -5.85 -18.09
C LEU A 219 -12.14 -5.55 -17.36
N SER A 220 -12.86 -4.50 -17.76
CA SER A 220 -14.18 -4.17 -17.20
C SER A 220 -15.24 -5.22 -17.58
N LEU A 221 -15.19 -5.74 -18.81
CA LEU A 221 -16.06 -6.84 -19.25
C LEU A 221 -15.76 -8.12 -18.45
N LEU A 222 -14.48 -8.48 -18.28
CA LEU A 222 -14.08 -9.64 -17.47
C LEU A 222 -14.52 -9.48 -16.02
N ALA A 223 -14.40 -8.26 -15.46
CA ALA A 223 -14.88 -7.94 -14.13
C ALA A 223 -16.41 -8.13 -14.01
N ALA A 224 -17.18 -7.63 -14.98
CA ALA A 224 -18.63 -7.77 -15.02
C ALA A 224 -19.09 -9.24 -15.20
N LEU A 225 -18.40 -10.02 -16.03
CA LEU A 225 -18.66 -11.45 -16.20
C LEU A 225 -18.39 -12.22 -14.90
N GLY A 226 -17.30 -11.89 -14.19
CA GLY A 226 -17.05 -12.46 -12.86
C GLY A 226 -18.10 -12.06 -11.82
N ALA A 227 -18.62 -10.83 -11.89
CA ALA A 227 -19.70 -10.37 -11.01
C ALA A 227 -21.02 -11.15 -11.22
N ARG A 228 -21.28 -11.65 -12.44
CA ARG A 228 -22.42 -12.52 -12.76
C ARG A 228 -22.30 -13.96 -12.28
N ARG A 229 -21.27 -14.25 -11.49
CA ARG A 229 -21.04 -15.55 -10.86
C ARG A 229 -20.74 -16.71 -11.82
N ILE A 230 -20.23 -16.41 -13.02
CA ILE A 230 -19.84 -17.44 -13.97
C ILE A 230 -18.53 -18.08 -13.47
N ALA A 231 -18.59 -19.32 -13.00
CA ALA A 231 -17.39 -20.08 -12.66
C ALA A 231 -16.48 -20.21 -13.90
N PRO A 232 -15.16 -19.97 -13.81
CA PRO A 232 -14.33 -19.78 -12.60
C PRO A 232 -14.03 -18.30 -12.23
N LEU A 233 -14.72 -17.32 -12.83
CA LEU A 233 -14.36 -15.91 -12.77
C LEU A 233 -14.88 -15.15 -11.54
N GLU A 234 -15.67 -15.78 -10.67
CA GLU A 234 -16.34 -15.15 -9.51
C GLU A 234 -15.42 -14.32 -8.60
N GLY A 235 -14.30 -14.91 -8.18
CA GLY A 235 -13.33 -14.23 -7.32
C GLY A 235 -12.43 -13.28 -8.12
N PHE A 236 -12.12 -13.65 -9.35
CA PHE A 236 -11.24 -12.87 -10.22
C PHE A 236 -11.87 -11.54 -10.63
N GLY A 237 -13.15 -11.54 -11.00
CA GLY A 237 -13.85 -10.33 -11.43
C GLY A 237 -13.97 -9.27 -10.35
N ALA A 238 -14.17 -9.68 -9.09
CA ALA A 238 -14.21 -8.77 -7.94
C ALA A 238 -12.86 -8.07 -7.70
N ASN A 239 -11.77 -8.84 -7.71
CA ASN A 239 -10.41 -8.30 -7.53
C ASN A 239 -10.03 -7.40 -8.72
N LEU A 240 -10.44 -7.77 -9.94
CA LEU A 240 -10.21 -6.96 -11.13
C LEU A 240 -10.99 -5.65 -11.11
N ALA A 241 -12.28 -5.69 -10.72
CA ALA A 241 -13.09 -4.49 -10.53
C ALA A 241 -12.44 -3.53 -9.53
N PHE A 242 -11.99 -4.07 -8.39
CA PHE A 242 -11.28 -3.29 -7.38
C PHE A 242 -9.98 -2.68 -7.92
N LEU A 243 -9.18 -3.44 -8.67
CA LEU A 243 -7.94 -2.93 -9.27
C LEU A 243 -8.22 -1.80 -10.26
N ILE A 244 -9.20 -1.95 -11.15
CA ILE A 244 -9.61 -0.90 -12.10
C ILE A 244 -10.05 0.34 -11.35
N PHE A 245 -10.92 0.17 -10.34
CA PHE A 245 -11.41 1.28 -9.52
C PHE A 245 -10.27 1.99 -8.80
N PHE A 246 -9.38 1.25 -8.14
CA PHE A 246 -8.23 1.78 -7.42
C PHE A 246 -7.28 2.56 -8.35
N VAL A 247 -6.97 2.00 -9.52
CA VAL A 247 -6.10 2.64 -10.52
C VAL A 247 -6.73 3.93 -11.03
N LEU A 248 -8.01 3.92 -11.41
CA LEU A 248 -8.69 5.10 -11.94
C LEU A 248 -8.89 6.18 -10.88
N VAL A 249 -9.27 5.84 -9.65
CA VAL A 249 -9.32 6.80 -8.55
C VAL A 249 -7.94 7.40 -8.30
N SER A 250 -6.87 6.59 -8.33
CA SER A 250 -5.49 7.10 -8.20
C SER A 250 -5.13 8.09 -9.33
N GLN A 251 -5.52 7.81 -10.58
CA GLN A 251 -5.36 8.76 -11.69
C GLN A 251 -6.18 10.04 -11.45
N GLY A 252 -7.40 9.92 -10.93
CA GLY A 252 -8.25 11.05 -10.56
C GLY A 252 -7.67 11.94 -9.47
N VAL A 253 -7.10 11.32 -8.43
CA VAL A 253 -6.36 12.04 -7.36
C VAL A 253 -5.20 12.81 -7.95
N LEU A 254 -4.40 12.19 -8.82
CA LEU A 254 -3.27 12.84 -9.49
C LEU A 254 -3.73 13.99 -10.40
N ALA A 255 -4.81 13.79 -11.15
CA ALA A 255 -5.39 14.81 -12.02
C ALA A 255 -5.91 15.99 -11.21
N GLY A 256 -6.65 15.74 -10.12
CA GLY A 256 -7.10 16.76 -9.18
C GLY A 256 -5.95 17.51 -8.52
N TRP A 257 -4.87 16.81 -8.13
CA TRP A 257 -3.66 17.43 -7.57
C TRP A 257 -3.00 18.40 -8.55
N VAL A 258 -2.85 18.02 -9.81
CA VAL A 258 -2.28 18.87 -10.87
C VAL A 258 -3.22 20.03 -11.19
N LEU A 259 -4.52 19.79 -11.29
CA LEU A 259 -5.53 20.81 -11.56
C LEU A 259 -5.52 21.89 -10.46
N MET A 260 -5.55 21.50 -9.20
CA MET A 260 -5.45 22.44 -8.08
C MET A 260 -4.07 23.14 -8.04
N GLY A 261 -3.04 22.47 -8.56
CA GLY A 261 -1.73 23.07 -8.85
C GLY A 261 -1.77 24.23 -9.81
N LYS A 262 -2.48 24.06 -10.93
CA LYS A 262 -2.67 25.09 -11.95
C LYS A 262 -3.33 26.35 -11.36
N TYR A 263 -4.31 26.18 -10.47
CA TYR A 263 -5.02 27.27 -9.79
C TYR A 263 -4.33 27.79 -8.51
N ARG A 264 -3.08 27.38 -8.25
CA ARG A 264 -2.26 27.86 -7.12
C ARG A 264 -2.85 27.62 -5.72
N PHE A 265 -3.71 26.60 -5.55
CA PHE A 265 -4.18 26.22 -4.22
C PHE A 265 -3.00 25.76 -3.33
N PRO A 266 -2.97 26.10 -2.03
CA PRO A 266 -1.92 25.66 -1.13
C PRO A 266 -1.99 24.14 -0.88
N ALA A 267 -0.86 23.52 -0.55
CA ALA A 267 -0.76 22.05 -0.43
C ALA A 267 -1.73 21.45 0.61
N TRP A 268 -1.94 22.12 1.75
CA TRP A 268 -2.85 21.67 2.80
C TRP A 268 -4.30 21.56 2.29
N TYR A 269 -4.74 22.53 1.48
CA TYR A 269 -6.09 22.53 0.90
C TYR A 269 -6.26 21.36 -0.07
N ARG A 270 -5.27 21.11 -0.93
CA ARG A 270 -5.29 19.99 -1.87
C ARG A 270 -5.42 18.65 -1.14
N VAL A 271 -4.70 18.47 -0.05
CA VAL A 271 -4.76 17.26 0.79
C VAL A 271 -6.16 17.08 1.37
N ILE A 272 -6.74 18.12 1.97
CA ILE A 272 -8.10 18.05 2.54
C ILE A 272 -9.13 17.69 1.47
N VAL A 273 -9.10 18.38 0.32
CA VAL A 273 -10.05 18.10 -0.78
C VAL A 273 -9.91 16.66 -1.27
N ILE A 274 -8.68 16.19 -1.49
CA ILE A 274 -8.46 14.80 -1.92
C ILE A 274 -8.96 13.81 -0.87
N LEU A 275 -8.71 14.03 0.42
CA LEU A 275 -9.18 13.13 1.48
C LEU A 275 -10.72 13.07 1.54
N LEU A 276 -11.39 14.23 1.45
CA LEU A 276 -12.84 14.31 1.42
C LEU A 276 -13.41 13.54 0.22
N PHE A 277 -12.89 13.79 -0.97
CA PHE A 277 -13.37 13.17 -2.21
C PHE A 277 -12.96 11.70 -2.35
N SER A 278 -11.92 11.25 -1.64
CA SER A 278 -11.51 9.84 -1.60
C SER A 278 -12.37 8.99 -0.66
N SER A 279 -13.25 9.62 0.12
CA SER A 279 -14.16 8.93 1.03
C SER A 279 -15.54 8.71 0.40
N GLY A 280 -16.21 7.62 0.76
CA GLY A 280 -17.63 7.40 0.44
C GLY A 280 -18.01 7.46 -1.05
N PRO A 281 -19.25 7.90 -1.37
CA PRO A 281 -19.74 7.97 -2.75
C PRO A 281 -19.01 9.00 -3.61
N THR A 282 -18.37 10.02 -3.02
CA THR A 282 -17.60 11.03 -3.75
C THR A 282 -16.37 10.47 -4.45
N GLY A 283 -15.91 9.27 -4.07
CA GLY A 283 -14.86 8.55 -4.80
C GLY A 283 -15.20 8.30 -6.27
N LEU A 284 -16.49 8.23 -6.62
CA LEU A 284 -16.94 8.13 -8.02
C LEU A 284 -16.53 9.35 -8.85
N LEU A 285 -16.49 10.55 -8.26
CA LEU A 285 -16.05 11.75 -8.97
C LEU A 285 -14.57 11.66 -9.35
N LEU A 286 -13.74 11.17 -8.43
CA LEU A 286 -12.32 10.91 -8.71
C LEU A 286 -12.15 9.79 -9.74
N PHE A 287 -12.97 8.74 -9.67
CA PHE A 287 -12.98 7.68 -10.67
C PHE A 287 -13.23 8.24 -12.09
N PHE A 288 -14.28 9.05 -12.26
CA PHE A 288 -14.60 9.65 -13.57
C PHE A 288 -13.54 10.66 -14.01
N LEU A 289 -13.01 11.48 -13.09
CA LEU A 289 -11.91 12.38 -13.39
C LEU A 289 -10.66 11.62 -13.85
N GLY A 290 -10.36 10.49 -13.21
CA GLY A 290 -9.25 9.63 -13.59
C GLY A 290 -9.45 8.94 -14.93
N LEU A 291 -10.68 8.51 -15.23
CA LEU A 291 -11.02 7.99 -16.55
C LEU A 291 -10.86 9.06 -17.65
N ALA A 292 -11.31 10.28 -17.39
CA ALA A 292 -11.16 11.40 -18.30
C ALA A 292 -9.68 11.79 -18.50
N ASP A 293 -8.89 11.82 -17.41
CA ASP A 293 -7.45 12.05 -17.50
C ASP A 293 -6.74 10.95 -18.29
N ALA A 294 -7.10 9.70 -18.06
CA ALA A 294 -6.55 8.55 -18.76
C ALA A 294 -6.88 8.60 -20.27
N ALA A 295 -8.11 8.97 -20.65
CA ALA A 295 -8.54 9.04 -22.05
C ALA A 295 -7.97 10.25 -22.82
N PHE A 296 -7.90 11.42 -22.17
CA PHE A 296 -7.58 12.68 -22.84
C PHE A 296 -6.22 13.28 -22.47
N ASP A 297 -5.46 12.63 -21.58
CA ASP A 297 -4.20 13.12 -21.01
C ASP A 297 -4.34 14.57 -20.48
N LEU A 298 -5.35 14.78 -19.64
CA LEU A 298 -5.73 16.11 -19.14
C LEU A 298 -4.59 16.78 -18.38
N ARG A 299 -3.84 16.01 -17.58
CA ARG A 299 -2.67 16.48 -16.84
C ARG A 299 -1.60 17.09 -17.72
N ARG A 300 -1.36 16.58 -18.94
CA ARG A 300 -0.38 17.19 -19.86
C ARG A 300 -0.73 18.64 -20.20
N ARG A 301 -2.03 18.96 -20.32
CA ARG A 301 -2.54 20.31 -20.60
C ARG A 301 -2.53 21.23 -19.37
N TRP A 302 -2.58 20.66 -18.17
CA TRP A 302 -2.67 21.42 -16.91
C TRP A 302 -1.35 21.63 -16.19
N ARG A 303 -0.28 20.95 -16.64
CA ARG A 303 1.06 21.20 -16.11
C ARG A 303 1.41 22.68 -16.27
N PRO A 304 1.88 23.36 -15.21
CA PRO A 304 2.45 24.68 -15.39
C PRO A 304 3.61 24.56 -16.39
N VAL A 305 3.59 25.38 -17.44
CA VAL A 305 4.77 25.60 -18.29
C VAL A 305 5.87 26.05 -17.34
N ALA A 306 6.98 25.32 -17.29
CA ALA A 306 8.12 25.75 -16.50
C ALA A 306 8.49 27.16 -16.98
N SER A 307 8.35 28.17 -16.11
CA SER A 307 8.94 29.47 -16.35
C SER A 307 10.43 29.23 -16.58
N ALA A 308 10.93 29.67 -17.74
CA ALA A 308 12.35 29.62 -18.05
C ALA A 308 13.15 30.17 -16.86
N PRO A 309 14.26 29.53 -16.46
CA PRO A 309 15.10 30.11 -15.41
C PRO A 309 15.59 31.47 -15.89
N SER A 310 15.23 32.52 -15.14
CA SER A 310 15.86 33.83 -15.20
C SER A 310 17.25 33.78 -14.57
#